data_AF-A0A800AJV2-F1
#
_entry.id   AF-A0A800AJV2-F1
#
_cell.length_a   1.000
_cell.length_b   1.000
_cell.length_c   1.000
_cell.angle_alpha   90.00
_cell.angle_beta   90.00
_cell.angle_gamma   90.00
#
_symmetry.space_group_name_H-M   'P 1'
#
loop_
_entity.id
_entity.type
_entity.pdbx_description
1 polymer ?
#
loop_
_entity_poly.entity_id
_entity_poly.type
_entity_poly.pdbx_seq_one_letter_code
_entity_poly.pdbx_strand_id
1 'polypeptide(L)'
;MKFLTMNSGKGYNREEILAVFRFLDGVLVLTDLEKEGIIYNELRSKEVEKVAYITNFERLAISQLVLEELEEKFSVVPKEIQGKLQNIEEREVLRQLLRQAIRASSLEEFLKFMQN
;
A
#
# COMPACT_ATOMS: atom_id res chain seq x y z
N MET A 1 20.99 0.94 2.83
CA MET A 1 19.53 0.77 2.98
C MET A 1 19.10 1.56 4.22
N LYS A 2 18.47 2.72 4.03
CA LYS A 2 18.22 3.73 5.09
C LYS A 2 16.82 3.47 5.64
N PHE A 3 16.73 2.82 6.80
CA PHE A 3 15.44 2.56 7.45
C PHE A 3 14.76 3.89 7.78
N LEU A 4 13.45 3.94 7.53
CA LEU A 4 12.57 5.09 7.66
C LEU A 4 12.73 5.78 9.03
N THR A 5 13.46 6.90 9.08
CA THR A 5 13.35 7.86 10.18
C THR A 5 12.22 8.84 9.84
N MET A 6 11.01 8.55 10.30
CA MET A 6 10.00 9.59 10.51
C MET A 6 10.15 10.12 11.95
N ASN A 7 10.36 11.43 12.03
CA ASN A 7 10.66 12.20 13.23
C ASN A 7 9.52 12.17 14.24
N SER A 8 9.77 11.64 15.46
CA SER A 8 9.10 11.97 16.73
C SER A 8 9.78 11.26 17.91
N GLY A 9 11.08 11.50 18.15
CA GLY A 9 11.76 11.18 19.44
C GLY A 9 11.84 9.72 19.94
N LYS A 10 11.17 8.76 19.30
CA LYS A 10 11.18 7.32 19.61
C LYS A 10 11.24 6.56 18.29
N GLY A 11 12.43 6.15 17.88
CA GLY A 11 12.58 5.28 16.72
C GLY A 11 12.10 3.87 17.07
N TYR A 12 11.29 3.28 16.20
CA TYR A 12 10.93 1.85 16.32
C TYR A 12 12.14 1.00 15.96
N ASN A 13 12.42 -0.02 16.77
CA ASN A 13 13.47 -0.98 16.47
C ASN A 13 13.02 -1.94 15.35
N ARG A 14 13.98 -2.64 14.74
CA ARG A 14 13.73 -3.55 13.62
C ARG A 14 12.66 -4.59 13.95
N GLU A 15 12.61 -5.09 15.17
CA GLU A 15 11.66 -6.12 15.56
C GLU A 15 10.25 -5.58 15.75
N GLU A 16 10.11 -4.34 16.22
CA GLU A 16 8.83 -3.63 16.26
C GLU A 16 8.30 -3.39 14.84
N ILE A 17 9.18 -2.99 13.91
CA ILE A 17 8.81 -2.81 12.50
C ILE A 17 8.37 -4.15 11.89
N LEU A 18 9.15 -5.22 12.08
CA LEU A 18 8.81 -6.54 11.57
C LEU A 18 7.56 -7.12 12.23
N ALA A 19 7.31 -6.83 13.51
CA ALA A 19 6.10 -7.25 14.19
C ALA A 19 4.85 -6.60 13.58
N VAL A 20 4.95 -5.31 13.24
CA VAL A 20 3.89 -4.61 12.51
C VAL A 20 3.66 -5.26 11.15
N PHE A 21 4.70 -5.50 10.35
CA PHE A 21 4.55 -6.17 9.04
C PHE A 21 3.94 -7.57 9.14
N ARG A 22 4.36 -8.40 10.10
CA ARG A 22 3.76 -9.75 10.31
C ARG A 22 2.29 -9.69 10.71
N PHE A 23 1.93 -8.72 11.56
CA PHE A 23 0.53 -8.50 11.91
C PHE A 23 -0.27 -8.09 10.68
N LEU A 24 0.28 -7.21 9.86
CA LEU A 24 -0.34 -6.75 8.61
C LEU A 24 -0.52 -7.89 7.60
N ASP A 25 0.47 -8.74 7.40
CA ASP A 25 0.37 -9.93 6.55
C ASP A 25 -0.79 -10.82 7.02
N GLY A 26 -0.94 -11.02 8.33
CA GLY A 26 -2.07 -11.76 8.91
C GLY A 26 -3.41 -11.12 8.59
N VAL A 27 -3.53 -9.79 8.72
CA VAL A 27 -4.76 -9.05 8.41
C VAL A 27 -5.07 -9.05 6.90
N LEU A 28 -4.06 -9.05 6.04
CA LEU A 28 -4.24 -9.07 4.57
C LEU A 28 -4.86 -10.39 4.08
N VAL A 29 -4.63 -11.49 4.79
CA VAL A 29 -5.18 -12.82 4.47
C VAL A 29 -6.64 -12.98 4.92
N LEU A 30 -7.13 -12.09 5.78
CA LEU A 30 -8.51 -12.13 6.27
C LEU A 30 -9.51 -11.75 5.16
N THR A 31 -10.65 -12.43 5.18
CA THR A 31 -11.84 -12.05 4.41
C THR A 31 -12.39 -10.71 4.88
N ASP A 32 -13.15 -10.03 4.03
CA ASP A 32 -13.78 -8.75 4.38
C ASP A 32 -14.68 -8.88 5.63
N LEU A 33 -15.36 -10.03 5.78
CA LEU A 33 -16.18 -10.34 6.95
C LEU A 33 -15.36 -10.46 8.25
N GLU A 34 -14.17 -11.06 8.18
CA GLU A 34 -13.27 -11.18 9.33
C GLU A 34 -12.66 -9.83 9.71
N LYS A 35 -12.30 -9.00 8.73
CA LYS A 35 -11.85 -7.63 8.95
C LYS A 35 -12.94 -6.78 9.60
N GLU A 36 -14.18 -6.86 9.10
CA GLU A 36 -15.34 -6.22 9.74
C GLU A 36 -15.55 -6.70 11.18
N GLY A 37 -15.38 -7.99 11.43
CA GLY A 37 -15.43 -8.58 12.77
C GLY A 37 -14.41 -7.97 13.72
N ILE A 38 -13.13 -7.87 13.32
CA ILE A 38 -12.07 -7.23 14.12
C ILE A 38 -12.40 -5.76 14.38
N ILE A 39 -12.81 -5.03 13.34
CA ILE A 39 -13.17 -3.62 13.44
C ILE A 39 -14.34 -3.47 14.43
N TYR A 40 -15.38 -4.29 14.30
CA TYR A 40 -16.57 -4.22 15.12
C TYR A 40 -16.29 -4.56 16.59
N ASN A 41 -15.50 -5.60 16.84
CA ASN A 41 -15.27 -6.18 18.16
C ASN A 41 -14.10 -5.55 18.93
N GLU A 42 -12.96 -5.29 18.28
CA GLU A 42 -11.71 -4.91 18.96
C GLU A 42 -11.48 -3.39 18.96
N LEU A 43 -11.91 -2.68 17.90
CA LEU A 43 -11.56 -1.27 17.67
C LEU A 43 -12.66 -0.27 18.03
N ARG A 44 -13.71 -0.69 18.76
CA ARG A 44 -14.86 0.16 19.06
C ARG A 44 -14.59 1.08 20.26
N SER A 45 -13.80 2.13 20.06
CA SER A 45 -14.05 3.41 20.75
C SER A 45 -14.86 4.32 19.82
N LYS A 46 -15.67 5.22 20.37
CA LYS A 46 -16.52 6.15 19.58
C LYS A 46 -15.73 7.15 18.71
N GLU A 47 -14.39 7.10 18.74
CA GLU A 47 -13.48 8.06 18.11
C GLU A 47 -12.64 7.48 16.97
N VAL A 48 -12.67 6.16 16.72
CA VAL A 48 -11.92 5.62 15.58
C VAL A 48 -12.77 5.82 14.33
N GLU A 49 -12.38 6.76 13.47
CA GLU A 49 -12.76 6.78 12.06
C GLU A 49 -12.41 5.41 11.44
N LYS A 50 -13.39 4.51 11.50
CA LYS A 50 -13.22 3.05 11.42
C LYS A 50 -12.77 2.50 10.07
N VAL A 51 -12.45 3.34 9.09
CA VAL A 51 -12.18 2.90 7.72
C VAL A 51 -10.88 3.49 7.15
N ALA A 52 -10.38 4.61 7.66
CA ALA A 52 -9.22 5.28 7.07
C ALA A 52 -7.91 4.47 7.22
N TYR A 53 -7.64 3.86 8.38
CA TYR A 53 -6.33 3.24 8.65
C TYR A 53 -6.06 1.95 7.86
N ILE A 54 -7.02 1.01 7.84
CA ILE A 54 -6.88 -0.24 7.08
C ILE A 54 -6.86 0.07 5.58
N THR A 55 -7.70 0.99 5.11
CA THR A 55 -7.67 1.44 3.71
C THR A 55 -6.34 2.11 3.38
N ASN A 56 -5.79 2.98 4.22
CA ASN A 56 -4.48 3.61 3.99
C ASN A 56 -3.36 2.56 3.86
N PHE A 57 -3.37 1.53 4.72
CA PHE A 57 -2.38 0.46 4.63
C PHE A 57 -2.56 -0.39 3.37
N GLU A 58 -3.79 -0.80 3.05
CA GLU A 58 -4.07 -1.55 1.83
C GLU A 58 -3.66 -0.76 0.57
N ARG A 59 -3.84 0.57 0.56
CA ARG A 59 -3.35 1.43 -0.53
C ARG A 59 -1.84 1.43 -0.64
N LEU A 60 -1.13 1.59 0.48
CA LEU A 60 0.33 1.55 0.49
C LEU A 60 0.86 0.19 0.01
N ALA A 61 0.25 -0.90 0.47
CA ALA A 61 0.61 -2.24 0.04
C ALA A 61 0.41 -2.43 -1.47
N ILE A 62 -0.73 -2.03 -2.03
CA ILE A 62 -0.98 -2.17 -3.46
C ILE A 62 -0.05 -1.26 -4.27
N SER A 63 0.17 0.00 -3.84
CA SER A 63 1.13 0.90 -4.50
C SER A 63 2.54 0.32 -4.51
N GLN A 64 2.96 -0.34 -3.43
CA GLN A 64 4.25 -1.01 -3.35
C GLN A 64 4.35 -2.18 -4.34
N LEU A 65 3.30 -3.01 -4.45
CA LEU A 65 3.25 -4.09 -5.43
C LEU A 65 3.31 -3.58 -6.87
N VAL A 66 2.64 -2.45 -7.17
CA VAL A 66 2.74 -1.81 -8.50
C VAL A 66 4.18 -1.40 -8.79
N LEU A 67 4.87 -0.79 -7.82
CA LEU A 67 6.26 -0.37 -7.99
C LEU A 67 7.20 -1.56 -8.16
N GLU A 68 7.03 -2.62 -7.38
CA GLU A 68 7.82 -3.85 -7.48
C GLU A 68 7.68 -4.50 -8.86
N GLU A 69 6.46 -4.65 -9.37
CA GLU A 69 6.22 -5.18 -10.72
C GLU A 69 6.87 -4.34 -11.82
N LEU A 70 6.79 -3.01 -11.71
CA LEU A 70 7.42 -2.12 -12.68
C LEU A 70 8.96 -2.11 -12.55
N GLU A 71 9.50 -2.19 -11.34
CA GLU A 71 10.94 -2.28 -11.10
C GLU A 71 11.50 -3.62 -11.61
N GLU A 72 10.80 -4.73 -11.40
CA GLU A 72 11.21 -6.04 -11.90
C GLU A 72 11.28 -6.06 -13.44
N LYS A 73 10.28 -5.45 -14.11
CA LYS A 73 10.20 -5.46 -15.58
C LYS A 73 11.09 -4.42 -16.26
N PHE A 74 11.25 -3.25 -15.65
CA PHE A 74 11.88 -2.09 -16.30
C PHE A 74 13.12 -1.57 -15.58
N SER A 75 13.55 -2.23 -14.50
CA SER A 75 14.73 -1.93 -13.66
C SER A 75 14.69 -0.59 -12.90
N VAL A 76 14.21 0.49 -13.52
CA VAL A 76 14.13 1.82 -12.92
C VAL A 76 12.75 2.41 -13.16
N VAL A 77 12.02 2.68 -12.08
CA VAL A 77 10.71 3.34 -12.14
C VAL A 77 10.90 4.86 -11.98
N PRO A 78 10.40 5.68 -12.91
CA PRO A 78 10.42 7.13 -12.80
C PRO A 78 9.77 7.63 -11.50
N LYS A 79 10.41 8.62 -10.85
CA LYS A 79 9.86 9.26 -9.64
C LYS A 79 8.47 9.86 -9.84
N GLU A 80 8.13 10.21 -11.08
CA GLU A 80 6.79 10.68 -11.44
C GLU A 80 5.72 9.61 -11.15
N ILE A 81 5.99 8.34 -11.48
CA ILE A 81 5.07 7.22 -11.23
C ILE A 81 4.92 6.99 -9.73
N GLN A 82 6.04 6.99 -9.00
CA GLN A 82 6.03 6.86 -7.53
C GLN A 82 5.21 7.97 -6.88
N GLY A 83 5.41 9.22 -7.30
CA GLY A 83 4.67 10.38 -6.79
C GLY A 83 3.18 10.28 -7.10
N LYS A 84 2.80 9.87 -8.31
CA LYS A 84 1.38 9.70 -8.65
C LYS A 84 0.72 8.59 -7.84
N LEU A 85 1.36 7.42 -7.71
CA LEU A 85 0.83 6.29 -6.93
C LEU A 85 0.59 6.63 -5.44
N GLN A 86 1.46 7.44 -4.84
CA GLN A 86 1.31 7.87 -3.44
C GLN A 86 0.11 8.80 -3.21
N ASN A 87 -0.37 9.49 -4.23
CA ASN A 87 -1.50 10.41 -4.15
C ASN A 87 -2.85 9.77 -4.51
N ILE A 88 -2.88 8.48 -4.89
CA ILE A 88 -4.12 7.79 -5.22
C ILE A 88 -4.78 7.27 -3.94
N GLU A 89 -5.97 7.78 -3.66
CA GLU A 89 -6.78 7.40 -2.49
C GLU A 89 -7.80 6.28 -2.79
N GLU A 90 -8.08 6.01 -4.06
CA GLU A 90 -9.05 5.00 -4.45
C GLU A 90 -8.39 3.62 -4.65
N ARG A 91 -8.78 2.65 -3.81
CA ARG A 91 -8.23 1.29 -3.83
C ARG A 91 -8.42 0.59 -5.18
N GLU A 92 -9.56 0.76 -5.81
CA GLU A 92 -9.86 0.05 -7.06
C GLU A 92 -9.01 0.58 -8.22
N VAL A 93 -8.71 1.88 -8.23
CA VAL A 93 -7.75 2.48 -9.18
C VAL A 93 -6.37 1.84 -9.00
N LEU A 94 -5.87 1.70 -7.77
CA LEU A 94 -4.59 1.03 -7.51
C LEU A 94 -4.58 -0.44 -7.97
N ARG A 95 -5.69 -1.18 -7.78
CA ARG A 95 -5.81 -2.56 -8.29
C ARG A 95 -5.83 -2.62 -9.82
N GLN A 96 -6.48 -1.66 -10.47
CA GLN A 96 -6.43 -1.54 -11.92
C GLN A 96 -5.00 -1.26 -12.40
N LEU A 97 -4.30 -0.35 -11.74
CA LEU A 97 -2.89 -0.06 -12.04
C LEU A 97 -2.00 -1.28 -11.83
N LEU A 98 -2.18 -2.07 -10.78
CA LEU A 98 -1.43 -3.33 -10.61
C LEU A 98 -1.66 -4.29 -11.78
N ARG A 99 -2.92 -4.50 -12.17
CA ARG A 99 -3.26 -5.33 -13.35
C ARG A 99 -2.60 -4.80 -14.62
N GLN A 100 -2.48 -3.48 -14.77
CA GLN A 100 -1.80 -2.89 -15.92
C GLN A 100 -0.28 -2.99 -15.83
N ALA A 101 0.33 -2.84 -14.66
CA ALA A 101 1.78 -3.00 -14.48
C ALA A 101 2.24 -4.40 -14.94
N ILE A 102 1.46 -5.43 -14.54
CA ILE A 102 1.68 -6.82 -14.95
C ILE A 102 1.62 -6.98 -16.48
N ARG A 103 0.70 -6.28 -17.16
CA ARG A 103 0.46 -6.40 -18.62
C ARG A 103 1.30 -5.45 -19.48
N ALA A 104 1.76 -4.33 -18.93
CA ALA A 104 2.41 -3.27 -19.68
C ALA A 104 3.69 -3.77 -20.34
N SER A 105 3.89 -3.41 -21.61
CA SER A 105 5.11 -3.75 -22.35
C SER A 105 6.18 -2.67 -22.22
N SER A 106 5.82 -1.50 -21.69
CA SER A 106 6.73 -0.37 -21.45
C SER A 106 6.22 0.56 -20.35
N LEU A 107 7.11 1.37 -19.78
CA LEU A 107 6.76 2.43 -18.83
C LEU A 107 5.91 3.55 -19.47
N GLU A 108 6.12 3.83 -20.77
CA GLU A 108 5.35 4.85 -21.50
C GLU A 108 3.88 4.44 -21.67
N GLU A 109 3.63 3.16 -21.98
CA GLU A 109 2.28 2.60 -22.04
C GLU A 109 1.58 2.71 -20.68
N PHE A 110 2.28 2.34 -19.60
CA PHE A 110 1.76 2.45 -18.25
C PHE A 110 1.46 3.91 -17.85
N LEU A 111 2.35 4.84 -18.19
CA LEU A 111 2.17 6.27 -17.92
C LEU A 111 0.96 6.86 -18.65
N LYS A 112 0.72 6.46 -19.90
CA LYS A 112 -0.49 6.88 -20.64
C LYS A 112 -1.76 6.41 -19.95
N PHE A 113 -1.76 5.20 -19.40
CA PHE A 113 -2.90 4.69 -18.65
C PHE A 113 -3.15 5.49 -17.36
N MET A 114 -2.12 5.96 -16.67
CA MET A 114 -2.26 6.82 -15.49
C MET A 114 -2.75 8.25 -15.78
N GLN A 115 -2.75 8.69 -17.05
CA GLN A 115 -3.16 10.04 -17.46
C GLN A 115 -4.61 10.12 -17.96
N ASN A 116 -5.29 8.97 -18.11
CA ASN A 116 -6.71 8.87 -18.39
C ASN A 116 -7.52 8.64 -17.11
#